data_AF-A0A2M8S9Y0-F1
#
_entry.id   AF-A0A2M8S9Y0-F1
#
_cell.length_a   1.000
_cell.length_b   1.000
_cell.length_c   1.000
_cell.angle_alpha   90.00
_cell.angle_beta   90.00
_cell.angle_gamma   90.00
#
_symmetry.space_group_name_H-M   'P 1'
#
loop_
_entity.id
_entity.type
_entity.pdbx_description
1 polymer ?
#
loop_
_entity_poly.entity_id
_entity_poly.type
_entity_poly.pdbx_seq_one_letter_code
_entity_poly.pdbx_strand_id
1 'polypeptide(L)' 'MSSSLTKTLIDVAMGRAPADLVIRRGTWACVQSGEFVPDTDVAIKGGRIAYVGPDASHTVS' A
#
# COMPACT_ATOMS: atom_id res chain seq x y z
N MET A 1 2.24 -1.95 19.20
CA MET A 1 2.23 -2.82 18.00
C MET A 1 3.40 -3.80 18.09
N SER A 2 3.22 -5.05 17.67
CA SER A 2 4.35 -6.00 17.59
C SER A 2 5.38 -5.51 16.57
N SER A 3 6.68 -5.51 16.90
CA SER A 3 7.74 -5.06 15.98
C SER A 3 7.79 -5.87 14.68
N SER A 4 7.27 -7.10 14.72
CA SER A 4 7.15 -8.00 13.56
C SER A 4 6.23 -7.42 12.47
N LEU A 5 5.05 -6.89 12.84
CA LEU A 5 4.09 -6.37 11.86
C LEU A 5 4.65 -5.14 11.15
N THR A 6 5.27 -4.21 11.87
CA THR A 6 5.89 -3.01 11.28
C THR A 6 6.95 -3.40 10.27
N LYS A 7 7.80 -4.38 10.61
CA LYS A 7 8.83 -4.89 9.70
C LYS A 7 8.21 -5.45 8.42
N THR A 8 7.18 -6.28 8.55
CA THR A 8 6.48 -6.87 7.39
C THR A 8 5.90 -5.79 6.47
N LEU A 9 5.26 -4.75 7.02
CA LEU A 9 4.72 -3.66 6.20
C LEU A 9 5.81 -2.86 5.50
N ILE A 10 6.94 -2.60 6.18
CA ILE A 10 8.10 -1.96 5.57
C ILE A 10 8.68 -2.82 4.44
N ASP A 11 8.85 -4.12 4.67
CA ASP A 11 9.42 -5.00 3.65
C ASP A 11 8.52 -5.05 2.39
N VAL A 12 7.19 -5.04 2.55
CA VAL A 12 6.26 -4.91 1.41
C VAL A 12 6.36 -3.54 0.74
N ALA A 13 6.32 -2.45 1.51
CA ALA A 13 6.41 -1.09 0.96
C ALA A 13 7.70 -0.87 0.15
N MET A 14 8.79 -1.52 0.56
CA MET A 14 10.10 -1.49 -0.10
C MET A 14 10.25 -2.52 -1.24
N GLY A 15 9.24 -3.34 -1.53
CA GLY A 15 9.30 -4.39 -2.56
C GLY A 15 10.22 -5.57 -2.22
N ARG A 16 10.51 -5.77 -0.93
CA ARG A 16 11.31 -6.92 -0.43
C ARG A 16 10.45 -8.14 -0.13
N ALA A 17 9.14 -7.96 -0.05
CA ALA A 17 8.17 -9.01 0.14
C ALA A 17 6.87 -8.69 -0.63
N PRO A 18 6.13 -9.70 -1.10
CA PRO A 18 4.88 -9.46 -1.81
C PRO A 18 3.75 -9.09 -0.85
N ALA A 19 2.90 -8.17 -1.31
CA ALA A 19 1.59 -7.85 -0.74
C ALA A 19 0.62 -9.03 -0.90
N ASP A 20 -0.38 -9.12 -0.02
CA ASP A 20 -1.44 -10.13 -0.16
C ASP A 20 -2.50 -9.68 -1.18
N LEU A 21 -2.70 -8.36 -1.30
CA LEU A 21 -3.65 -7.73 -2.20
C LEU A 21 -3.10 -6.37 -2.66
N VAL A 22 -3.29 -6.05 -3.93
CA VAL A 22 -3.05 -4.71 -4.47
C VAL A 22 -4.31 -4.24 -5.18
N ILE A 23 -4.84 -3.09 -4.76
CA ILE A 23 -5.88 -2.36 -5.48
C ILE A 23 -5.14 -1.41 -6.43
N ARG A 24 -5.43 -1.49 -7.74
CA ARG A 24 -4.74 -0.71 -8.75
C ARG A 24 -5.62 0.33 -9.40
N ARG A 25 -5.03 1.46 -9.79
CA ARG A 25 -5.68 2.55 -10.54
C ARG A 25 -6.97 3.06 -9.87
N GLY A 26 -6.96 3.14 -8.54
CA GLY A 26 -8.08 3.69 -7.77
C GLY A 26 -8.07 5.21 -7.76
N THR A 27 -9.21 5.81 -7.40
CA THR A 27 -9.28 7.22 -7.02
C THR A 27 -9.28 7.31 -5.49
N TRP A 28 -8.20 7.80 -4.92
CA TRP A 28 -8.08 8.01 -3.48
C TRP A 28 -8.78 9.29 -3.05
N ALA A 29 -9.90 9.13 -2.35
CA ALA A 29 -10.53 10.23 -1.61
C ALA A 29 -9.70 10.53 -0.35
N CYS A 30 -8.79 11.49 -0.43
CA CYS A 30 -7.95 11.92 0.67
C CYS A 30 -8.74 12.83 1.60
N VAL A 31 -9.35 12.27 2.65
CA VAL A 31 -10.13 13.04 3.63
C VAL A 31 -9.33 14.11 4.38
N GLN A 32 -8.00 13.98 4.43
CA GLN A 32 -7.13 14.94 5.10
C GLN A 32 -6.96 16.25 4.31
N SER A 33 -6.85 16.16 2.98
CA SER A 33 -6.77 17.34 2.11
C SER A 33 -8.11 17.72 1.46
N GLY A 34 -9.07 16.81 1.41
CA GLY A 34 -10.34 16.97 0.69
C GLY A 34 -10.23 16.68 -0.82
N GLU A 35 -9.10 16.15 -1.28
CA GLU A 35 -8.84 15.90 -2.70
C GLU A 35 -9.21 14.47 -3.12
N PHE A 36 -9.57 14.31 -4.40
CA PHE A 36 -9.66 13.02 -5.07
C PHE A 36 -8.40 12.83 -5.93
N VAL A 37 -7.49 11.96 -5.49
CA VAL A 37 -6.23 11.68 -6.17
C VAL A 37 -6.43 10.48 -7.12
N PRO A 38 -6.39 10.66 -8.44
CA PRO A 38 -6.56 9.57 -9.39
C PRO A 38 -5.32 8.67 -9.47
N ASP A 39 -5.44 7.55 -10.19
CA ASP A 39 -4.36 6.62 -10.51
C ASP A 39 -3.48 6.26 -9.30
N THR A 40 -4.12 5.98 -8.16
CA THR A 40 -3.46 5.59 -6.91
C THR A 40 -3.64 4.09 -6.66
N ASP A 41 -2.54 3.43 -6.40
CA ASP A 41 -2.45 2.05 -5.99
C ASP A 41 -2.37 1.93 -4.46
N VAL A 42 -2.92 0.85 -3.92
CA VAL A 42 -2.88 0.53 -2.48
C VAL A 42 -2.45 -0.93 -2.30
N ALA A 43 -1.34 -1.15 -1.59
CA ALA A 43 -0.84 -2.49 -1.25
C ALA A 43 -1.21 -2.85 0.19
N ILE A 44 -1.69 -4.08 0.39
CA ILE A 44 -2.22 -4.58 1.65
C ILE A 44 -1.48 -5.86 2.06
N LYS A 45 -1.07 -5.95 3.33
CA LYS A 45 -0.45 -7.14 3.94
C LYS A 45 -1.01 -7.40 5.33
N GLY A 46 -1.44 -8.62 5.60
CA GLY A 46 -2.01 -9.01 6.90
C GLY A 46 -3.20 -8.14 7.31
N GLY A 47 -4.01 -7.70 6.34
CA GLY A 47 -5.14 -6.79 6.57
C GLY A 47 -4.74 -5.37 6.99
N ARG A 48 -3.52 -4.93 6.69
CA ARG A 48 -3.03 -3.57 6.92
C ARG A 48 -2.49 -2.96 5.63
N ILE A 49 -2.63 -1.65 5.49
CA ILE A 49 -2.05 -0.90 4.37
C ILE A 49 -0.54 -0.84 4.57
N ALA A 50 0.20 -1.30 3.56
CA ALA A 50 1.66 -1.24 3.51
C ALA A 50 2.14 -0.05 2.64
N TYR A 51 1.41 0.26 1.56
CA TYR A 51 1.77 1.31 0.61
C TYR A 51 0.52 1.97 0.02
N VAL A 52 0.62 3.28 -0.23
CA VAL A 52 -0.34 4.09 -1.00
C VAL A 52 0.48 5.01 -1.89
N GLY A 53 0.26 4.97 -3.20
CA GLY A 53 1.03 5.80 -4.14
C GLY A 53 0.74 5.47 -5.61
N PRO A 54 1.46 6.10 -6.56
CA PRO A 54 1.11 6.05 -7.98
C PRO A 54 1.38 4.69 -8.66
N ASP A 55 2.22 3.83 -8.09
CA ASP A 55 2.51 2.51 -8.63
C ASP A 55 2.92 1.54 -7.52
N ALA A 56 2.17 0.44 -7.35
CA ALA A 56 2.50 -0.64 -6.42
C ALA A 56 2.95 -1.92 -7.14
N SER A 57 3.40 -1.83 -8.39
CA SER A 57 3.88 -2.97 -9.18
C SER A 57 5.01 -3.74 -8.50
N HIS A 58 5.89 -3.03 -7.77
CA HIS A 58 7.02 -3.61 -7.03
C HIS A 58 6.61 -4.45 -5.80
N THR A 59 5.34 -4.41 -5.39
CA THR A 59 4.84 -5.18 -4.24
C THR A 59 4.13 -6.48 -4.65
N VAL A 60 4.12 -6.86 -5.93
CA VAL A 60 3.36 -8.04 -6.43
C VAL A 60 4.26 -9.24 -6.74
N SER A 61 5.55 -9.02 -6.98
CA SER A 61 6.54 -10.05 -7.30
C SER A 61 7.25 -10.62 -6.07
#